data_AF-A0A9Q8IL71-F1
#
_entry.id   AF-A0A9Q8IL71-F1
#
_cell.length_a   1.000
_cell.length_b   1.000
_cell.length_c   1.000
_cell.angle_alpha   90.00
_cell.angle_beta   90.00
_cell.angle_gamma   90.00
#
_symmetry.space_group_name_H-M   'P 1'
#
loop_
_entity.id
_entity.type
_entity.pdbx_description
1 polymer ?
#
loop_
_entity_poly.entity_id
_entity_poly.type
_entity_poly.pdbx_seq_one_letter_code
_entity_poly.pdbx_strand_id
1 'polypeptide(L)'
;MIEQQVFTDLTKNGKPRPWRRNKLDNLTYSEYLLMLHYRKAAKVKECGNVLRFKKTKDGFLKLYQTWFCKSRLCPLCAWRRSMKNSNQLIQILNEAHREYPKGRFLFLTLSTKNTYSDTLKPEMQKMGRAVYKLFQYKKVSRNLLGYVRSTEITVNHDDGSYNQHMHILLFVSSRYFKGSDNYISQAEWTKYWRKAMKLDYQPMVNVEAIHPHKSKNDLLAGAKETAKYQVKSADYITDNEQQDLRVTDDLEQALSHTRAISYGKLFKTIRKKLQLENEDDLINTDDQNSNDELTDSEVVVAKWNYELQNYFIR
;
A
#
# COMPACT_ATOMS: atom_id res chain seq x y z
N MET A 1 -41.20 15.69 -3.37
CA MET A 1 -39.99 15.11 -2.74
C MET A 1 -38.94 15.01 -3.83
N ILE A 2 -37.77 15.64 -3.66
CA ILE A 2 -36.68 15.48 -4.63
C ILE A 2 -36.14 14.06 -4.43
N GLU A 3 -36.27 13.22 -5.44
CA GLU A 3 -35.77 11.85 -5.43
C GLU A 3 -34.24 11.90 -5.33
N GLN A 4 -33.70 11.51 -4.17
CA GLN A 4 -32.24 11.56 -3.95
C GLN A 4 -31.57 10.41 -4.71
N GLN A 5 -30.84 10.74 -5.77
CA GLN A 5 -30.13 9.74 -6.56
C GLN A 5 -28.87 9.25 -5.81
N VAL A 6 -28.82 7.94 -5.52
CA VAL A 6 -27.63 7.30 -4.91
C VAL A 6 -26.45 7.42 -5.87
N PHE A 7 -25.31 7.87 -5.34
CA PHE A 7 -24.08 8.00 -6.11
C PHE A 7 -23.43 6.62 -6.36
N THR A 8 -23.06 6.36 -7.61
CA THR A 8 -22.31 5.17 -8.02
C THR A 8 -21.13 5.55 -8.90
N ASP A 9 -19.96 5.01 -8.58
CA ASP A 9 -18.71 5.19 -9.33
C ASP A 9 -18.18 3.82 -9.75
N LEU A 10 -18.08 3.58 -11.04
CA LEU A 10 -17.68 2.30 -11.62
C LEU A 10 -16.27 2.36 -12.19
N THR A 11 -15.51 1.29 -11.97
CA THR A 11 -14.25 1.05 -12.70
C THR A 11 -14.52 0.73 -14.17
N LYS A 12 -13.49 0.78 -15.01
CA LYS A 12 -13.57 0.39 -16.43
C LYS A 12 -14.09 -1.05 -16.66
N ASN A 13 -13.99 -1.91 -15.65
CA ASN A 13 -14.49 -3.29 -15.69
C ASN A 13 -15.88 -3.45 -15.03
N GLY A 14 -16.61 -2.35 -14.82
CA GLY A 14 -17.97 -2.35 -14.25
C GLY A 14 -18.04 -2.60 -12.75
N LYS A 15 -16.92 -2.79 -12.04
CA LYS A 15 -16.92 -2.98 -10.59
C LYS A 15 -17.11 -1.65 -9.86
N PRO A 16 -17.98 -1.55 -8.85
CA PRO A 16 -18.14 -0.33 -8.07
C PRO A 16 -16.88 -0.03 -7.24
N ARG A 17 -16.48 1.24 -7.22
CA ARG A 17 -15.42 1.72 -6.32
C ARG A 17 -15.98 1.80 -4.88
N PRO A 18 -15.23 1.36 -3.86
CA PRO A 18 -15.75 1.15 -2.51
C PRO A 18 -15.87 2.44 -1.67
N TRP A 19 -16.34 3.55 -2.25
CA TRP A 19 -16.48 4.83 -1.55
C TRP A 19 -17.34 4.71 -0.28
N ARG A 20 -18.53 4.11 -0.39
CA ARG A 20 -19.44 3.92 0.74
C ARG A 20 -18.82 3.02 1.82
N ARG A 21 -18.33 1.84 1.43
CA ARG A 21 -17.69 0.89 2.36
C ARG A 21 -16.54 1.56 3.13
N ASN A 22 -15.59 2.15 2.41
CA ASN A 22 -14.46 2.83 3.03
C ASN A 22 -14.87 4.03 3.88
N LYS A 23 -16.00 4.68 3.56
CA LYS A 23 -16.55 5.77 4.37
C LYS A 23 -17.16 5.26 5.67
N LEU A 24 -17.87 4.12 5.66
CA LEU A 24 -18.38 3.48 6.87
C LEU A 24 -17.23 3.07 7.79
N ASP A 25 -16.27 2.30 7.29
CA ASP A 25 -15.07 1.91 8.05
C ASP A 25 -14.32 3.15 8.58
N ASN A 26 -14.30 4.24 7.80
CA ASN A 26 -13.69 5.52 8.21
C ASN A 26 -14.43 6.19 9.38
N LEU A 27 -15.76 6.09 9.45
CA LEU A 27 -16.54 6.63 10.56
C LEU A 27 -16.30 5.82 11.83
N THR A 28 -16.31 4.49 11.75
CA THR A 28 -15.98 3.61 12.89
C THR A 28 -14.56 3.88 13.41
N TYR A 29 -13.57 3.93 12.52
CA TYR A 29 -12.21 4.32 12.90
C TYR A 29 -12.15 5.73 13.51
N SER A 30 -12.97 6.67 13.06
CA SER A 30 -13.06 7.99 13.67
C SER A 30 -13.62 7.97 15.09
N GLU A 31 -14.57 7.07 15.38
CA GLU A 31 -15.15 6.88 16.71
C GLU A 31 -14.12 6.28 17.64
N TYR A 32 -13.37 5.26 17.20
CA TYR A 32 -12.27 4.69 17.98
C TYR A 32 -11.20 5.74 18.31
N LEU A 33 -10.81 6.57 17.34
CA LEU A 33 -9.90 7.67 17.60
C LEU A 33 -10.45 8.67 18.62
N LEU A 34 -11.76 8.92 18.63
CA LEU A 34 -12.38 9.82 19.61
C LEU A 34 -12.34 9.21 21.02
N MET A 35 -12.70 7.93 21.15
CA MET A 35 -12.66 7.18 22.42
C MET A 35 -11.24 7.08 22.98
N LEU A 36 -10.26 6.90 22.10
CA LEU A 36 -8.82 6.88 22.43
C LEU A 36 -8.21 8.28 22.57
N HIS A 37 -9.02 9.35 22.50
CA HIS A 37 -8.60 10.75 22.67
C HIS A 37 -7.57 11.27 21.64
N TYR A 38 -7.52 10.70 20.45
CA TYR A 38 -6.71 11.21 19.34
C TYR A 38 -7.34 12.48 18.73
N ARG A 39 -6.61 13.60 18.78
CA ARG A 39 -7.06 14.92 18.26
C ARG A 39 -7.51 14.92 16.80
N LYS A 40 -7.05 13.97 15.99
CA LYS A 40 -7.37 13.87 14.56
C LYS A 40 -8.75 13.25 14.27
N ALA A 41 -9.48 12.78 15.27
CA ALA A 41 -10.78 12.12 15.11
C ALA A 41 -11.75 12.94 14.25
N ALA A 42 -12.02 14.21 14.60
CA ALA A 42 -12.94 15.07 13.83
C ALA A 42 -12.54 15.18 12.33
N LYS A 43 -11.24 15.38 12.05
CA LYS A 43 -10.72 15.43 10.68
C LYS A 43 -10.90 14.11 9.94
N VAL A 44 -10.75 12.98 10.64
CA VAL A 44 -10.97 11.64 10.09
C VAL A 44 -12.45 11.44 9.77
N LYS A 45 -13.37 11.85 10.65
CA LYS A 45 -14.83 11.83 10.41
C LYS A 45 -15.21 12.56 9.13
N GLU A 46 -14.61 13.71 8.88
CA GLU A 46 -14.92 14.56 7.72
C GLU A 46 -14.32 14.08 6.40
N CYS A 47 -13.40 13.11 6.45
CA CYS A 47 -12.67 12.62 5.29
C CYS A 47 -13.62 12.16 4.19
N GLY A 48 -13.48 12.72 2.98
CA GLY A 48 -14.27 12.31 1.82
C GLY A 48 -15.75 12.68 1.86
N ASN A 49 -16.23 13.54 2.77
CA ASN A 49 -17.66 13.91 2.86
C ASN A 49 -18.25 14.46 1.55
N VAL A 50 -17.42 15.12 0.75
CA VAL A 50 -17.79 15.65 -0.56
C VAL A 50 -16.80 15.12 -1.59
N LEU A 51 -17.34 14.51 -2.64
CA LEU A 51 -16.61 14.01 -3.78
C LEU A 51 -17.07 14.77 -5.02
N ARG A 52 -16.13 15.36 -5.76
CA ARG A 52 -16.45 16.05 -7.01
C ARG A 52 -15.71 15.39 -8.16
N PHE A 53 -16.46 15.06 -9.18
CA PHE A 53 -16.00 14.36 -10.37
C PHE A 53 -16.28 15.18 -11.63
N LYS A 54 -15.41 15.02 -12.62
CA LYS A 54 -15.69 15.36 -14.01
C LYS A 54 -15.95 14.06 -14.76
N LYS A 55 -16.84 14.10 -15.75
CA LYS A 55 -16.97 12.97 -16.68
C LYS A 55 -15.84 13.01 -17.71
N THR A 56 -15.37 11.83 -18.07
CA THR A 56 -14.52 11.61 -19.24
C THR A 56 -15.40 11.48 -20.49
N LYS A 57 -14.83 11.63 -21.69
CA LYS A 57 -15.55 11.38 -22.95
C LYS A 57 -16.19 9.98 -23.02
N ASP A 58 -15.55 8.99 -22.40
CA ASP A 58 -16.03 7.61 -22.32
C ASP A 58 -17.10 7.39 -21.22
N GLY A 59 -17.56 8.46 -20.56
CA GLY A 59 -18.61 8.40 -19.54
C GLY A 59 -18.14 7.99 -18.13
N PHE A 60 -16.86 7.67 -17.94
CA PHE A 60 -16.31 7.38 -16.60
C PHE A 60 -16.12 8.64 -15.76
N LEU A 61 -16.14 8.47 -14.43
CA LEU A 61 -15.92 9.55 -13.48
C LEU A 61 -14.43 9.68 -13.11
N LYS A 62 -13.91 10.91 -13.22
CA LYS A 62 -12.57 11.28 -12.75
C LYS A 62 -12.71 12.22 -11.55
N LEU A 63 -12.26 11.75 -10.38
CA LEU A 63 -12.25 12.56 -9.16
C LEU A 63 -11.28 13.73 -9.35
N TYR A 64 -11.76 14.96 -9.17
CA TYR A 64 -10.91 16.16 -9.26
C TYR A 64 -10.83 16.94 -7.95
N GLN A 65 -11.77 16.74 -7.02
CA GLN A 65 -11.73 17.41 -5.73
C GLN A 65 -12.39 16.60 -4.63
N THR A 66 -11.70 16.51 -3.50
CA THR A 66 -12.20 16.02 -2.22
C THR A 66 -11.20 16.39 -1.10
N TRP A 67 -11.60 16.23 0.15
CA TRP A 67 -10.77 16.55 1.31
C TRP A 67 -10.44 15.27 2.08
N PHE A 68 -9.18 14.85 1.99
CA PHE A 68 -8.66 13.67 2.68
C PHE A 68 -8.00 14.06 4.00
N CYS A 69 -8.25 13.29 5.06
CA CYS A 69 -7.63 13.54 6.37
C CYS A 69 -6.13 13.20 6.39
N LYS A 70 -5.69 12.33 5.47
CA LYS A 70 -4.35 11.77 5.31
C LYS A 70 -3.88 10.88 6.47
N SER A 71 -4.77 10.51 7.40
CA SER A 71 -4.45 9.56 8.47
C SER A 71 -4.05 8.20 7.89
N ARG A 72 -3.05 7.56 8.50
CA ARG A 72 -2.42 6.34 7.98
C ARG A 72 -3.39 5.16 7.89
N LEU A 73 -4.24 5.02 8.91
CA LEU A 73 -5.26 3.98 9.04
C LEU A 73 -6.63 4.44 8.52
N CYS A 74 -6.83 5.68 8.07
CA CYS A 74 -8.12 6.06 7.50
C CYS A 74 -8.40 5.21 6.24
N PRO A 75 -9.47 4.40 6.18
CA PRO A 75 -9.72 3.47 5.06
C PRO A 75 -9.83 4.15 3.70
N LEU A 76 -10.43 5.35 3.62
CA LEU A 76 -10.44 6.17 2.40
C LEU A 76 -9.03 6.61 1.98
N CYS A 77 -8.25 7.17 2.91
CA CYS A 77 -6.91 7.69 2.61
C CYS A 77 -5.92 6.56 2.30
N ALA A 78 -5.98 5.49 3.09
CA ALA A 78 -5.28 4.25 2.84
C ALA A 78 -5.63 3.84 1.42
N TRP A 79 -6.91 3.59 1.11
CA TRP A 79 -7.40 3.10 -0.18
C TRP A 79 -6.76 3.80 -1.38
N ARG A 80 -6.89 5.13 -1.39
CA ARG A 80 -6.36 6.02 -2.44
C ARG A 80 -4.84 5.98 -2.50
N ARG A 81 -4.14 5.86 -1.37
CA ARG A 81 -2.66 5.77 -1.32
C ARG A 81 -2.13 4.50 -1.96
N SER A 82 -2.77 3.33 -1.77
CA SER A 82 -2.33 2.11 -2.50
C SER A 82 -2.56 2.23 -3.99
N MET A 83 -3.70 2.79 -4.42
CA MET A 83 -3.96 3.00 -5.85
C MET A 83 -2.85 3.84 -6.48
N LYS A 84 -2.51 4.97 -5.86
CA LYS A 84 -1.41 5.82 -6.28
C LYS A 84 -0.07 5.10 -6.26
N ASN A 85 0.28 4.45 -5.14
CA ASN A 85 1.56 3.75 -5.00
C ASN A 85 1.70 2.64 -6.05
N SER A 86 0.62 1.92 -6.35
CA SER A 86 0.59 0.88 -7.38
C SER A 86 0.91 1.48 -8.75
N ASN A 87 0.24 2.57 -9.12
CA ASN A 87 0.43 3.22 -10.41
C ASN A 87 1.82 3.84 -10.54
N GLN A 88 2.32 4.53 -9.51
CA GLN A 88 3.68 5.05 -9.48
C GLN A 88 4.72 3.93 -9.60
N LEU A 89 4.52 2.82 -8.89
CA LEU A 89 5.41 1.67 -8.98
C LEU A 89 5.42 1.09 -10.39
N ILE A 90 4.26 0.96 -11.06
CA ILE A 90 4.19 0.50 -12.45
C ILE A 90 5.02 1.39 -13.38
N GLN A 91 4.93 2.71 -13.25
CA GLN A 91 5.76 3.64 -14.04
C GLN A 91 7.26 3.43 -13.77
N ILE A 92 7.64 3.26 -12.50
CA ILE A 92 9.03 2.98 -12.12
C ILE A 92 9.52 1.65 -12.71
N LEU A 93 8.70 0.60 -12.67
CA LEU A 93 9.05 -0.73 -13.21
C LEU A 93 9.20 -0.69 -14.73
N ASN A 94 8.32 0.03 -15.43
CA ASN A 94 8.40 0.20 -16.88
C ASN A 94 9.69 0.92 -17.28
N GLU A 95 10.04 2.01 -16.61
CA GLU A 95 11.29 2.74 -16.88
C GLU A 95 12.53 1.91 -16.52
N ALA A 96 12.49 1.16 -15.40
CA ALA A 96 13.59 0.27 -15.02
C ALA A 96 13.80 -0.85 -16.03
N HIS A 97 12.72 -1.42 -16.57
CA HIS A 97 12.78 -2.41 -17.63
C HIS A 97 13.29 -1.80 -18.95
N ARG A 98 12.91 -0.56 -19.26
CA ARG A 98 13.44 0.17 -20.42
C ARG A 98 14.95 0.39 -20.32
N GLU A 99 15.46 0.80 -19.15
CA GLU A 99 16.89 1.04 -18.91
C GLU A 99 17.69 -0.27 -18.83
N TYR A 100 17.11 -1.35 -18.28
CA TYR A 100 17.74 -2.67 -18.17
C TYR A 100 16.82 -3.78 -18.69
N PRO A 101 16.69 -3.94 -20.03
CA PRO A 101 15.72 -4.88 -20.63
C PRO A 101 15.90 -6.34 -20.23
N LYS A 102 17.14 -6.74 -19.91
CA LYS A 102 17.47 -8.11 -19.49
C LYS A 102 17.36 -8.32 -17.98
N GLY A 103 17.05 -7.28 -17.21
CA GLY A 103 16.84 -7.37 -15.77
C GLY A 103 15.65 -8.25 -15.44
N ARG A 104 15.66 -8.84 -14.23
CA ARG A 104 14.63 -9.77 -13.77
C ARG A 104 14.02 -9.27 -12.47
N PHE A 105 12.73 -9.47 -12.30
CA PHE A 105 12.04 -9.11 -11.08
C PHE A 105 11.86 -10.34 -10.18
N LEU A 106 12.06 -10.16 -8.88
CA LEU A 106 11.78 -11.17 -7.86
C LEU A 106 10.83 -10.57 -6.83
N PHE A 107 9.91 -11.38 -6.35
CA PHE A 107 9.12 -11.07 -5.17
C PHE A 107 9.71 -11.80 -3.96
N LEU A 108 10.11 -11.04 -2.94
CA LEU A 108 10.70 -11.54 -1.71
C LEU A 108 9.81 -11.15 -0.53
N THR A 109 9.37 -12.14 0.23
CA THR A 109 8.64 -11.94 1.49
C THR A 109 9.53 -12.34 2.66
N LEU A 110 9.76 -11.42 3.59
CA LEU A 110 10.54 -11.62 4.81
C LEU A 110 9.63 -11.52 6.02
N SER A 111 9.54 -12.57 6.84
CA SER A 111 8.76 -12.54 8.07
C SER A 111 9.61 -12.81 9.31
N THR A 112 9.02 -12.56 10.46
CA THR A 112 9.51 -12.92 11.80
C THR A 112 8.39 -13.64 12.53
N LYS A 113 8.66 -14.15 13.73
CA LYS A 113 7.56 -14.55 14.63
C LYS A 113 6.65 -13.35 14.90
N ASN A 114 5.39 -13.65 15.22
CA ASN A 114 4.42 -12.63 15.61
C ASN A 114 4.95 -11.81 16.79
N THR A 115 4.54 -10.55 16.84
CA THR A 115 4.80 -9.64 17.96
C THR A 115 3.53 -9.38 18.73
N TYR A 116 3.67 -8.73 19.88
CA TYR A 116 2.56 -8.20 20.67
C TYR A 116 2.68 -6.67 20.72
N SER A 117 1.65 -6.00 21.23
CA SER A 117 1.50 -4.53 21.30
C SER A 117 2.83 -3.76 21.44
N ASP A 118 3.50 -3.92 22.58
CA ASP A 118 4.71 -3.19 22.98
C ASP A 118 5.94 -3.49 22.13
N THR A 119 5.96 -4.65 21.47
CA THR A 119 7.09 -5.14 20.68
C THR A 119 6.93 -4.91 19.18
N LEU A 120 5.73 -4.59 18.68
CA LEU A 120 5.45 -4.37 17.27
C LEU A 120 6.31 -3.25 16.66
N LYS A 121 6.30 -2.06 17.27
CA LYS A 121 7.09 -0.91 16.76
C LYS A 121 8.59 -1.18 16.77
N PRO A 122 9.21 -1.63 17.90
CA PRO A 122 10.62 -1.98 17.91
C PRO A 122 10.98 -3.03 16.85
N GLU A 123 10.15 -4.06 16.66
CA GLU A 123 10.42 -5.12 15.70
C GLU A 123 10.33 -4.61 14.26
N MET A 124 9.32 -3.81 13.90
CA MET A 124 9.23 -3.17 12.59
C MET A 124 10.47 -2.32 12.27
N GLN A 125 10.97 -1.55 13.24
CA GLN A 125 12.20 -0.78 13.07
C GLN A 125 13.43 -1.67 12.90
N LYS A 126 13.51 -2.77 13.67
CA LYS A 126 14.58 -3.77 13.56
C LYS A 126 14.57 -4.43 12.19
N MET A 127 13.41 -4.84 11.69
CA MET A 127 13.24 -5.36 10.32
C MET A 127 13.72 -4.36 9.28
N GLY A 128 13.37 -3.07 9.42
CA GLY A 128 13.82 -2.03 8.50
C GLY A 128 15.35 -1.91 8.43
N ARG A 129 16.02 -1.94 9.59
CA ARG A 129 17.49 -1.95 9.69
C ARG A 129 18.09 -3.24 9.13
N ALA A 130 17.45 -4.38 9.36
CA ALA A 130 17.93 -5.67 8.86
C ALA A 130 17.82 -5.77 7.34
N VAL A 131 16.78 -5.24 6.70
CA VAL A 131 16.69 -5.17 5.23
C VAL A 131 17.83 -4.34 4.66
N TYR A 132 18.16 -3.20 5.29
CA TYR A 132 19.32 -2.42 4.89
C TYR A 132 20.61 -3.26 4.93
N LYS A 133 20.87 -3.99 6.02
CA LYS A 133 22.04 -4.88 6.15
C LYS A 133 22.03 -6.02 5.14
N LEU A 134 20.87 -6.64 4.94
CA LEU A 134 20.66 -7.75 4.00
C LEU A 134 21.13 -7.36 2.59
N PHE A 135 20.82 -6.14 2.16
CA PHE A 135 21.21 -5.64 0.84
C PHE A 135 22.66 -5.17 0.73
N GLN A 136 23.42 -5.15 1.83
CA GLN A 136 24.87 -4.93 1.83
C GLN A 136 25.67 -6.22 1.67
N TYR A 137 25.08 -7.40 1.89
CA TYR A 137 25.80 -8.66 1.71
C TYR A 137 26.28 -8.81 0.27
N LYS A 138 27.57 -9.14 0.08
CA LYS A 138 28.26 -9.14 -1.21
C LYS A 138 27.50 -9.90 -2.31
N LYS A 139 26.93 -11.06 -2.01
CA LYS A 139 26.16 -11.88 -2.97
C LYS A 139 24.86 -11.19 -3.40
N VAL A 140 24.17 -10.54 -2.46
CA VAL A 140 22.93 -9.78 -2.70
C VAL A 140 23.24 -8.48 -3.46
N SER A 141 24.17 -7.67 -2.94
CA SER A 141 24.45 -6.32 -3.43
C SER A 141 24.96 -6.31 -4.87
N ARG A 142 25.76 -7.33 -5.25
CA ARG A 142 26.34 -7.51 -6.59
C ARG A 142 25.29 -7.56 -7.70
N ASN A 143 24.16 -8.23 -7.46
CA ASN A 143 23.14 -8.45 -8.48
C ASN A 143 21.91 -7.55 -8.33
N LEU A 144 21.76 -6.86 -7.20
CA LEU A 144 20.60 -6.01 -6.94
C LEU A 144 20.71 -4.65 -7.64
N LEU A 145 19.86 -4.40 -8.62
CA LEU A 145 19.78 -3.14 -9.38
C LEU A 145 18.85 -2.13 -8.70
N GLY A 146 17.69 -2.57 -8.22
CA GLY A 146 16.64 -1.74 -7.64
C GLY A 146 15.77 -2.53 -6.68
N TYR A 147 15.11 -1.86 -5.75
CA TYR A 147 14.06 -2.48 -4.96
C TYR A 147 13.05 -1.46 -4.45
N VAL A 148 11.85 -1.96 -4.16
CA VAL A 148 10.86 -1.30 -3.33
C VAL A 148 10.43 -2.26 -2.22
N ARG A 149 10.20 -1.74 -1.02
CA ARG A 149 9.70 -2.52 0.12
C ARG A 149 8.51 -1.84 0.77
N SER A 150 7.62 -2.65 1.32
CA SER A 150 6.53 -2.26 2.22
C SER A 150 6.45 -3.25 3.38
N THR A 151 5.83 -2.83 4.48
CA THR A 151 5.55 -3.70 5.63
C THR A 151 4.06 -3.90 5.75
N GLU A 152 3.59 -5.12 5.69
CA GLU A 152 2.21 -5.48 6.01
C GLU A 152 2.16 -6.01 7.44
N ILE A 153 1.05 -5.72 8.13
CA ILE A 153 0.73 -6.19 9.47
C ILE A 153 -0.66 -6.79 9.37
N THR A 154 -0.78 -8.05 9.76
CA THR A 154 -2.07 -8.72 9.95
C THR A 154 -2.29 -8.92 11.45
N VAL A 155 -3.52 -8.74 11.92
CA VAL A 155 -3.90 -8.95 13.32
C VAL A 155 -4.39 -10.39 13.49
N ASN A 156 -3.84 -11.11 14.45
CA ASN A 156 -4.39 -12.39 14.88
C ASN A 156 -5.42 -12.12 15.98
N HIS A 157 -6.70 -12.35 15.67
CA HIS A 157 -7.77 -12.05 16.61
C HIS A 157 -7.89 -13.08 17.74
N ASP A 158 -7.33 -14.28 17.58
CA ASP A 158 -7.41 -15.37 18.57
C ASP A 158 -6.50 -15.12 19.78
N ASP A 159 -5.28 -14.62 19.55
CA ASP A 159 -4.28 -14.40 20.60
C ASP A 159 -3.82 -12.93 20.74
N GLY A 160 -4.37 -12.03 19.91
CA GLY A 160 -4.02 -10.61 19.91
C GLY A 160 -2.62 -10.29 19.41
N SER A 161 -1.94 -11.25 18.77
CA SER A 161 -0.62 -11.04 18.20
C SER A 161 -0.68 -10.38 16.82
N TYR A 162 0.41 -9.73 16.44
CA TYR A 162 0.59 -9.09 15.15
C TYR A 162 1.54 -9.91 14.29
N ASN A 163 1.14 -10.22 13.07
CA ASN A 163 2.01 -10.81 12.06
C ASN A 163 2.54 -9.72 11.14
N GLN A 164 3.75 -9.26 11.42
CA GLN A 164 4.48 -8.29 10.60
C GLN A 164 5.39 -8.99 9.59
N HIS A 165 5.20 -8.68 8.31
CA HIS A 165 6.06 -9.17 7.23
C HIS A 165 6.39 -8.05 6.23
N MET A 166 7.50 -8.21 5.53
CA MET A 166 7.93 -7.27 4.50
C MET A 166 7.79 -7.88 3.12
N HIS A 167 7.04 -7.20 2.26
CA HIS A 167 7.01 -7.47 0.84
C HIS A 167 8.05 -6.62 0.14
N ILE A 168 8.87 -7.26 -0.68
CA ILE A 168 9.95 -6.61 -1.41
C ILE A 168 9.93 -7.05 -2.85
N LEU A 169 9.72 -6.09 -3.75
CA LEU A 169 9.92 -6.29 -5.17
C LEU A 169 11.37 -5.91 -5.50
N LEU A 170 12.16 -6.91 -5.86
CA LEU A 170 13.55 -6.77 -6.25
C LEU A 170 13.66 -6.69 -7.77
N PHE A 171 14.58 -5.87 -8.25
CA PHE A 171 15.05 -5.89 -9.64
C PHE A 171 16.52 -6.28 -9.65
N VAL A 172 16.83 -7.40 -10.27
CA VAL A 172 18.15 -8.01 -10.28
C VAL A 172 18.71 -8.10 -11.69
N SER A 173 20.04 -8.11 -11.79
CA SER A 173 20.76 -8.25 -13.05
C SER A 173 20.43 -9.59 -13.73
N SER A 174 20.59 -9.65 -15.06
CA SER A 174 20.45 -10.89 -15.83
C SER A 174 21.45 -11.97 -15.42
N ARG A 175 22.50 -11.63 -14.67
CA ARG A 175 23.51 -12.57 -14.15
C ARG A 175 23.04 -13.29 -12.88
N TYR A 176 21.98 -12.81 -12.22
CA TYR A 176 21.46 -13.42 -10.99
C TYR A 176 21.20 -14.92 -11.13
N PHE A 177 20.64 -15.36 -12.27
CA PHE A 177 20.35 -16.78 -12.54
C PHE A 177 21.50 -17.53 -13.20
N LYS A 178 22.70 -16.95 -13.28
CA LYS A 178 23.86 -17.55 -13.96
C LYS A 178 24.92 -17.95 -12.94
N GLY A 179 25.04 -19.26 -12.70
CA GLY A 179 26.04 -19.83 -11.80
C GLY A 179 25.70 -19.69 -10.30
N SER A 180 26.28 -20.57 -9.50
CA SER A 180 26.06 -20.66 -8.05
C SER A 180 26.55 -19.43 -7.28
N ASP A 181 27.55 -18.71 -7.80
CA ASP A 181 28.09 -17.49 -7.19
C ASP A 181 27.14 -16.28 -7.25
N ASN A 182 26.14 -16.32 -8.13
CA ASN A 182 25.19 -15.22 -8.32
C ASN A 182 23.81 -15.55 -7.77
N TYR A 183 23.33 -16.76 -8.00
CA TYR A 183 21.99 -17.18 -7.59
C TYR A 183 21.89 -17.29 -6.08
N ILE A 184 20.82 -16.76 -5.50
CA ILE A 184 20.52 -16.88 -4.07
C ILE A 184 19.28 -17.75 -3.94
N SER A 185 19.46 -18.94 -3.39
CA SER A 185 18.35 -19.85 -3.11
C SER A 185 17.48 -19.34 -1.96
N GLN A 186 16.27 -19.90 -1.81
CA GLN A 186 15.41 -19.58 -0.67
C GLN A 186 16.11 -19.87 0.67
N ALA A 187 16.85 -20.99 0.78
CA ALA A 187 17.64 -21.31 1.97
C ALA A 187 18.75 -20.28 2.26
N GLU A 188 19.42 -19.76 1.23
CA GLU A 188 20.41 -18.69 1.39
C GLU A 188 19.77 -17.36 1.81
N TRP A 189 18.63 -17.00 1.22
CA TRP A 189 17.84 -15.84 1.66
C TRP A 189 17.43 -15.96 3.12
N THR A 190 16.96 -17.13 3.56
CA THR A 190 16.62 -17.38 4.97
C THR A 190 17.84 -17.24 5.87
N LYS A 191 19.00 -17.81 5.48
CA LYS A 191 20.26 -17.66 6.23
C LYS A 191 20.68 -16.20 6.36
N TYR A 192 20.59 -15.42 5.28
CA TYR A 192 20.93 -14.00 5.29
C TYR A 192 19.95 -13.18 6.12
N TRP A 193 18.65 -13.46 6.02
CA TRP A 193 17.63 -12.79 6.82
C TRP A 193 17.81 -13.06 8.30
N ARG A 194 17.96 -14.33 8.69
CA ARG A 194 18.27 -14.76 10.06
C ARG A 194 19.49 -14.02 10.61
N LYS A 195 20.58 -13.95 9.82
CA LYS A 195 21.80 -13.23 10.19
C LYS A 195 21.59 -11.72 10.33
N ALA A 196 20.86 -11.09 9.40
CA ALA A 196 20.63 -9.64 9.42
C ALA A 196 19.77 -9.20 10.61
N MET A 197 18.79 -10.03 10.97
CA MET A 197 17.90 -9.85 12.13
C MET A 197 18.51 -10.31 13.45
N LYS A 198 19.59 -11.10 13.41
CA LYS A 198 20.18 -11.79 14.57
C LYS A 198 19.17 -12.69 15.30
N LEU A 199 18.43 -13.50 14.55
CA LEU A 199 17.48 -14.45 15.12
C LEU A 199 18.18 -15.74 15.53
N ASP A 200 17.75 -16.30 16.65
CA ASP A 200 18.12 -17.62 17.17
C ASP A 200 17.29 -18.76 16.56
N TYR A 201 16.15 -18.44 15.94
CA TYR A 201 15.31 -19.38 15.19
C TYR A 201 15.47 -19.22 13.67
N GLN A 202 14.96 -20.19 12.90
CA GLN A 202 14.88 -20.13 11.44
C GLN A 202 13.60 -19.38 11.03
N PRO A 203 13.68 -18.18 10.42
CA PRO A 203 12.50 -17.45 9.97
C PRO A 203 11.92 -18.04 8.68
N MET A 204 10.67 -17.69 8.37
CA MET A 204 10.07 -18.01 7.08
C MET A 204 10.44 -16.93 6.05
N VAL A 205 10.87 -17.37 4.87
CA VAL A 205 11.17 -16.51 3.74
C VAL A 205 10.61 -17.16 2.48
N ASN A 206 9.91 -16.36 1.67
CA ASN A 206 9.49 -16.78 0.34
C ASN A 206 10.18 -15.92 -0.71
N VAL A 207 10.61 -16.53 -1.81
CA VAL A 207 11.22 -15.82 -2.94
C VAL A 207 10.78 -16.45 -4.26
N GLU A 208 10.22 -15.62 -5.14
CA GLU A 208 9.66 -16.07 -6.41
C GLU A 208 10.12 -15.16 -7.54
N ALA A 209 10.45 -15.75 -8.69
CA ALA A 209 10.78 -14.98 -9.88
C ALA A 209 9.48 -14.57 -10.59
N ILE A 210 9.37 -13.28 -10.94
CA ILE A 210 8.27 -12.79 -11.76
C ILE A 210 8.64 -13.02 -13.22
N HIS A 211 7.85 -13.85 -13.92
CA HIS A 211 8.12 -14.23 -15.31
C HIS A 211 7.55 -13.18 -16.27
N PRO A 212 8.38 -12.43 -17.02
CA PRO A 212 7.90 -11.36 -17.91
C PRO A 212 6.98 -11.88 -19.04
N HIS A 213 7.16 -13.14 -19.44
CA HIS A 213 6.51 -13.75 -20.61
C HIS A 213 5.10 -14.30 -20.33
N LYS A 214 4.62 -14.31 -19.08
CA LYS A 214 3.25 -14.79 -18.79
C LYS A 214 2.18 -13.70 -18.94
N SER A 215 2.53 -12.42 -18.85
CA SER A 215 1.86 -11.23 -19.43
C SER A 215 2.28 -9.96 -18.66
N LYS A 216 1.95 -8.77 -19.18
CA LYS A 216 2.00 -7.50 -18.41
C LYS A 216 1.29 -7.60 -17.04
N ASN A 217 0.35 -8.55 -16.87
CA ASN A 217 -0.43 -8.71 -15.65
C ASN A 217 0.38 -9.18 -14.43
N ASP A 218 1.49 -9.91 -14.61
CA ASP A 218 2.27 -10.43 -13.48
C ASP A 218 3.10 -9.33 -12.81
N LEU A 219 3.66 -8.41 -13.60
CA LEU A 219 4.31 -7.21 -13.06
C LEU A 219 3.30 -6.29 -12.37
N LEU A 220 2.10 -6.16 -12.95
CA LEU A 220 1.00 -5.43 -12.32
C LEU A 220 0.58 -6.09 -11.00
N ALA A 221 0.54 -7.42 -10.93
CA ALA A 221 0.22 -8.16 -9.71
C ALA A 221 1.28 -7.95 -8.63
N GLY A 222 2.57 -8.11 -8.96
CA GLY A 222 3.66 -7.85 -8.01
C GLY A 222 3.74 -6.39 -7.53
N ALA A 223 3.45 -5.44 -8.42
CA ALA A 223 3.34 -4.03 -8.07
C ALA A 223 2.17 -3.78 -7.12
N LYS A 224 0.98 -4.30 -7.44
CA LYS A 224 -0.20 -4.21 -6.57
C LYS A 224 0.07 -4.81 -5.21
N GLU A 225 0.70 -5.98 -5.15
CA GLU A 225 1.04 -6.67 -3.90
C GLU A 225 1.96 -5.82 -3.03
N THR A 226 3.05 -5.29 -3.60
CA THR A 226 4.02 -4.48 -2.85
C THR A 226 3.46 -3.11 -2.46
N ALA A 227 2.51 -2.58 -3.22
CA ALA A 227 1.94 -1.25 -3.00
C ALA A 227 0.66 -1.24 -2.14
N LYS A 228 0.22 -2.40 -1.62
CA LYS A 228 -0.94 -2.52 -0.72
C LYS A 228 -0.83 -1.63 0.53
N TYR A 229 -1.96 -1.49 1.22
CA TYR A 229 -1.99 -0.87 2.55
C TYR A 229 -1.17 -1.72 3.53
N GLN A 230 -0.64 -1.07 4.56
CA GLN A 230 0.10 -1.79 5.60
C GLN A 230 -0.81 -2.62 6.50
N VAL A 231 -2.08 -2.21 6.66
CA VAL A 231 -3.09 -2.90 7.47
C VAL A 231 -4.44 -2.76 6.77
N LYS A 232 -5.28 -3.79 6.79
CA LYS A 232 -6.64 -3.72 6.26
C LYS A 232 -7.59 -3.23 7.35
N SER A 233 -8.63 -2.48 6.97
CA SER A 233 -9.66 -2.03 7.93
C SER A 233 -10.30 -3.18 8.69
N ALA A 234 -10.54 -4.30 8.00
CA ALA A 234 -11.08 -5.51 8.59
C ALA A 234 -10.21 -6.12 9.72
N ASP A 235 -8.93 -5.75 9.83
CA ASP A 235 -8.05 -6.26 10.89
C ASP A 235 -8.18 -5.45 12.20
N TYR A 236 -8.81 -4.27 12.18
CA TYR A 236 -8.99 -3.41 13.36
C TYR A 236 -10.39 -2.78 13.47
N ILE A 237 -11.33 -3.28 12.65
CA ILE A 237 -12.76 -2.94 12.67
C ILE A 237 -13.50 -4.25 12.50
N THR A 238 -13.89 -4.83 13.62
CA THR A 238 -14.58 -6.11 13.77
C THR A 238 -15.85 -5.93 14.61
N ASP A 239 -16.46 -7.03 15.04
CA ASP A 239 -17.61 -6.98 15.94
C ASP A 239 -17.18 -6.89 17.43
N ASN A 240 -15.88 -6.76 17.73
CA ASN A 240 -15.32 -6.68 19.08
C ASN A 240 -14.66 -5.31 19.35
N GLU A 241 -15.46 -4.34 19.74
CA GLU A 241 -15.02 -2.94 19.99
C GLU A 241 -13.84 -2.84 20.97
N GLN A 242 -13.85 -3.61 22.07
CA GLN A 242 -12.76 -3.55 23.05
C GLN A 242 -11.42 -3.99 22.46
N GLN A 243 -11.45 -5.01 21.60
CA GLN A 243 -10.26 -5.48 20.90
C GLN A 243 -9.84 -4.47 19.83
N ASP A 244 -10.78 -3.95 19.05
CA ASP A 244 -10.53 -2.99 17.99
C ASP A 244 -9.93 -1.68 18.52
N LEU A 245 -10.37 -1.20 19.69
CA LEU A 245 -9.79 -0.03 20.35
C LEU A 245 -8.32 -0.27 20.71
N ARG A 246 -7.98 -1.43 21.29
CA ARG A 246 -6.59 -1.78 21.61
C ARG A 246 -5.74 -1.89 20.34
N VAL A 247 -6.22 -2.61 19.35
CA VAL A 247 -5.53 -2.80 18.06
C VAL A 247 -5.33 -1.46 17.35
N THR A 248 -6.36 -0.60 17.33
CA THR A 248 -6.26 0.73 16.73
C THR A 248 -5.18 1.56 17.42
N ASP A 249 -5.12 1.55 18.75
CA ASP A 249 -4.09 2.28 19.49
C ASP A 249 -2.68 1.73 19.21
N ASP A 250 -2.49 0.41 19.27
CA ASP A 250 -1.23 -0.25 18.97
C ASP A 250 -0.71 0.11 17.57
N LEU A 251 -1.59 0.06 16.56
CA LEU A 251 -1.26 0.38 15.19
C LEU A 251 -0.95 1.87 14.99
N GLU A 252 -1.68 2.77 15.65
CA GLU A 252 -1.39 4.21 15.65
C GLU A 252 0.01 4.50 16.19
N GLN A 253 0.35 3.90 17.33
CA GLN A 253 1.66 4.04 17.94
C GLN A 253 2.76 3.42 17.06
N ALA A 254 2.54 2.20 16.54
CA ALA A 254 3.52 1.46 15.78
C ALA A 254 3.84 2.07 14.41
N LEU A 255 2.82 2.57 13.71
CA LEU A 255 2.98 3.17 12.39
C LEU A 255 3.45 4.63 12.46
N SER A 256 3.32 5.28 13.61
CA SER A 256 3.76 6.66 13.81
C SER A 256 5.26 6.85 13.51
N HIS A 257 5.57 7.86 12.69
CA HIS A 257 6.90 8.20 12.19
C HIS A 257 7.60 7.08 11.39
N THR A 258 6.84 6.12 10.87
CA THR A 258 7.38 5.08 9.97
C THR A 258 7.09 5.41 8.50
N ARG A 259 7.94 4.90 7.60
CA ARG A 259 7.69 4.98 6.16
C ARG A 259 6.95 3.73 5.71
N ALA A 260 5.80 3.96 5.07
CA ALA A 260 4.96 2.92 4.50
C ALA A 260 5.64 2.12 3.38
N ILE A 261 6.28 2.85 2.47
CA ILE A 261 6.92 2.32 1.28
C ILE A 261 8.30 2.96 1.15
N SER A 262 9.28 2.19 0.72
CA SER A 262 10.65 2.68 0.59
C SER A 262 11.30 2.13 -0.67
N TYR A 263 11.84 3.04 -1.48
CA TYR A 263 12.54 2.73 -2.72
C TYR A 263 14.06 2.83 -2.52
N GLY A 264 14.80 1.94 -3.16
CA GLY A 264 16.26 1.93 -3.12
C GLY A 264 16.91 1.69 -4.49
N LYS A 265 18.17 2.12 -4.59
CA LYS A 265 19.00 2.05 -5.81
C LYS A 265 18.26 2.63 -7.03
N LEU A 266 18.23 1.91 -8.16
CA LEU A 266 17.67 2.37 -9.42
C LEU A 266 16.23 2.90 -9.29
N PHE A 267 15.38 2.20 -8.53
CA PHE A 267 13.98 2.60 -8.36
C PHE A 267 13.85 3.95 -7.66
N LYS A 268 14.75 4.27 -6.72
CA LYS A 268 14.78 5.58 -6.06
C LYS A 268 15.18 6.68 -7.04
N THR A 269 16.17 6.41 -7.90
CA THR A 269 16.61 7.35 -8.94
C THR A 269 15.51 7.62 -9.95
N ILE A 270 14.85 6.58 -10.46
CA ILE A 270 13.73 6.70 -11.39
C ILE A 270 12.56 7.46 -10.76
N ARG A 271 12.18 7.13 -9.52
CA ARG A 271 11.10 7.85 -8.81
C ARG A 271 11.35 9.35 -8.75
N LYS A 272 12.59 9.77 -8.47
CA LYS A 272 12.99 11.17 -8.44
C LYS A 272 12.95 11.80 -9.85
N LYS A 273 13.46 11.10 -10.86
CA LYS A 273 13.43 11.53 -12.27
C LYS A 273 12.01 11.77 -12.78
N LEU A 274 11.07 10.88 -12.41
CA LEU A 274 9.66 10.98 -12.75
C LEU A 274 8.86 11.93 -11.83
N GLN A 275 9.50 12.58 -10.85
CA GLN A 275 8.88 13.53 -9.91
C GLN A 275 7.69 12.93 -9.12
N LEU A 276 7.74 11.63 -8.82
CA LEU A 276 6.66 10.89 -8.15
C LEU A 276 6.70 11.00 -6.62
N GLU A 277 7.31 12.06 -6.08
CA GLU A 277 7.61 12.17 -4.64
C GLU A 277 6.51 12.85 -3.83
N ASN A 278 5.56 13.53 -4.47
CA ASN A 278 4.41 14.10 -3.78
C ASN A 278 3.54 12.97 -3.23
N GLU A 279 3.58 12.69 -1.92
CA GLU A 279 2.79 11.62 -1.29
C GLU A 279 1.34 12.03 -1.00
N ASP A 280 1.08 13.33 -0.92
CA ASP A 280 -0.14 13.90 -0.33
C ASP A 280 -1.30 14.08 -1.30
N ASP A 281 -1.04 14.03 -2.61
CA ASP A 281 -2.09 14.02 -3.63
C ASP A 281 -2.80 12.65 -3.67
N LEU A 282 -3.98 12.56 -3.06
CA LEU A 282 -4.83 11.38 -3.10
C LEU A 282 -5.99 11.52 -4.10
N ILE A 283 -6.00 12.60 -4.90
CA ILE A 283 -6.98 12.87 -5.95
C ILE A 283 -6.52 12.25 -7.26
N ASN A 284 -5.27 12.48 -7.65
CA ASN A 284 -4.71 11.91 -8.88
C ASN A 284 -4.01 10.59 -8.57
N THR A 285 -4.81 9.53 -8.38
CA THR A 285 -4.29 8.19 -8.11
C THR A 285 -4.00 7.40 -9.38
N ASP A 286 -4.60 7.76 -10.50
CA ASP A 286 -4.60 7.00 -11.76
C ASP A 286 -3.41 7.44 -12.65
N ASP A 287 -3.13 6.72 -13.74
CA ASP A 287 -2.00 7.04 -14.63
C ASP A 287 -2.19 8.41 -15.28
N GLN A 288 -1.23 9.32 -15.11
CA GLN A 288 -1.29 10.67 -15.71
C GLN A 288 -1.20 10.63 -17.24
N ASN A 289 -0.71 9.52 -17.80
CA ASN A 289 -0.66 9.30 -19.26
C ASN A 289 -1.98 8.73 -19.83
N SER A 290 -3.03 8.54 -19.02
CA SER A 290 -4.35 8.31 -19.61
C SER A 290 -4.78 9.61 -20.29
N ASN A 291 -4.95 9.58 -21.62
CA ASN A 291 -5.62 10.61 -22.42
C ASN A 291 -7.13 10.64 -22.07
N ASP A 292 -7.47 10.69 -20.77
CA ASP A 292 -8.83 10.89 -20.32
C ASP A 292 -9.17 12.36 -20.57
N GLU A 293 -9.55 12.68 -21.80
CA GLU A 293 -10.09 13.98 -22.16
C GLU A 293 -11.37 14.21 -21.33
N LEU A 294 -11.33 15.26 -20.51
CA LEU A 294 -12.41 15.62 -19.62
C LEU A 294 -13.44 16.44 -20.39
N THR A 295 -14.72 16.20 -20.11
CA THR A 295 -15.77 17.11 -20.56
C THR A 295 -15.79 18.31 -19.60
N ASP A 296 -15.70 19.53 -20.14
CA ASP A 296 -15.61 20.73 -19.31
C ASP A 296 -16.95 21.16 -18.69
N SER A 297 -18.07 20.55 -19.10
CA SER A 297 -19.42 20.99 -18.73
C SER A 297 -20.09 20.20 -17.61
N GLU A 298 -19.71 18.94 -17.36
CA GLU A 298 -20.46 18.07 -16.42
C GLU A 298 -19.68 17.75 -15.13
N VAL A 299 -20.08 18.44 -14.06
CA VAL A 299 -19.59 18.20 -12.71
C VAL A 299 -20.61 17.35 -11.95
N VAL A 300 -20.17 16.19 -11.48
CA VAL A 300 -20.96 15.34 -10.57
C VAL A 300 -20.47 15.59 -9.14
N VAL A 301 -21.38 16.06 -8.27
CA VAL A 301 -21.09 16.25 -6.84
C VAL A 301 -21.84 15.20 -6.03
N ALA A 302 -21.09 14.34 -5.35
CA ALA A 302 -21.64 13.39 -4.40
C ALA A 302 -21.35 13.83 -2.97
N LYS A 303 -22.37 13.84 -2.12
CA LYS A 303 -22.25 14.20 -0.69
C LYS A 303 -22.68 13.05 0.20
N TRP A 304 -21.90 12.79 1.24
CA TRP A 304 -22.26 11.83 2.27
C TRP A 304 -23.46 12.33 3.08
N ASN A 305 -24.49 11.50 3.17
CA ASN A 305 -25.61 11.67 4.08
C ASN A 305 -25.38 10.74 5.29
N TYR A 306 -25.29 11.32 6.50
CA TYR A 306 -25.02 10.57 7.73
C TYR A 306 -26.21 9.73 8.20
N GLU A 307 -27.44 10.21 7.98
CA GLU A 307 -28.66 9.49 8.39
C GLU A 307 -28.88 8.26 7.50
N LEU A 308 -28.75 8.45 6.18
CA LEU A 308 -28.94 7.37 5.20
C LEU A 308 -27.67 6.53 4.97
N GLN A 309 -26.55 6.91 5.59
CA GLN A 309 -25.25 6.23 5.49
C GLN A 309 -24.84 5.92 4.04
N ASN A 310 -25.00 6.90 3.14
CA ASN A 310 -24.68 6.75 1.73
C ASN A 310 -24.32 8.09 1.06
N TYR A 311 -23.68 8.03 -0.10
CA TYR A 311 -23.45 9.18 -0.96
C TYR A 311 -24.63 9.40 -1.91
N PHE A 312 -25.06 10.65 -2.06
CA PHE A 312 -26.11 11.05 -2.99
C PHE A 312 -25.61 12.15 -3.92
N ILE A 313 -26.05 12.12 -5.17
CA ILE A 313 -25.78 13.17 -6.15
C ILE A 313 -26.60 14.41 -5.75
N ARG A 314 -25.96 15.58 -5.79
CA ARG A 314 -26.56 16.87 -5.48
C ARG A 314 -26.65 17.77 -6.69
#